data_AF-A0A952IR28-F1
#
_entry.id   AF-A0A952IR28-F1
#
_cell.length_a   1.000
_cell.length_b   1.000
_cell.length_c   1.000
_cell.angle_alpha   90.00
_cell.angle_beta   90.00
_cell.angle_gamma   90.00
#
_symmetry.space_group_name_H-M   'P 1'
#
loop_
_entity.id
_entity.type
_entity.pdbx_description
1 polymer ?
#
loop_
_entity_poly.entity_id
_entity_poly.type
_entity_poly.pdbx_seq_one_letter_code
_entity_poly.pdbx_strand_id
1 'polypeptide(L)'
;MDPKDVQIARISRNLLTLADSASELSKRKPESKQESSEDRRSAETKPDAPSASARSPRKKGRAAVVAWDLSHNPVGRAYVLCKLLEADYDVDLVGPIWTRYGHELWSPLKDAGLNVRAFRCANLDEFVPKANLLAATVKYDVVYVCKPRLPSVYLGTLIKQSSNCTMVLDVDDFELSFFKDESNADLEEISAQADSALNEPFEELGTRYCQSLIPEFDAVTVSNIALRDKFGGHIVRHARDEEQFTICPNTRQAARERL
;
A
#
# COMPACT_ATOMS: atom_id res chain seq x y z
N MET A 1 -27.72 -11.00 -4.88
CA MET A 1 -26.54 -10.16 -4.63
C MET A 1 -25.85 -10.77 -3.43
N ASP A 2 -24.61 -11.24 -3.58
CA ASP A 2 -23.86 -11.83 -2.46
C ASP A 2 -23.65 -10.72 -1.41
N PRO A 3 -23.84 -10.96 -0.09
CA PRO A 3 -23.46 -9.99 0.95
C PRO A 3 -22.06 -9.38 0.76
N LYS A 4 -21.11 -10.14 0.19
CA LYS A 4 -19.77 -9.65 -0.16
C LYS A 4 -19.74 -8.63 -1.29
N ASP A 5 -20.69 -8.70 -2.23
CA ASP A 5 -20.84 -7.71 -3.32
C ASP A 5 -21.32 -6.35 -2.80
N VAL A 6 -22.09 -6.35 -1.69
CA VAL A 6 -22.67 -5.14 -1.09
C VAL A 6 -21.64 -4.34 -0.28
N GLN A 7 -20.70 -5.02 0.38
CA GLN A 7 -19.67 -4.39 1.22
C GLN A 7 -18.61 -3.65 0.39
N ILE A 8 -18.11 -4.31 -0.68
CA ILE A 8 -17.16 -3.68 -1.61
C ILE A 8 -17.81 -2.54 -2.39
N ALA A 9 -19.09 -2.64 -2.73
CA ALA A 9 -19.83 -1.53 -3.33
C ALA A 9 -19.78 -0.27 -2.45
N ARG A 10 -19.77 -0.40 -1.12
CA ARG A 10 -19.64 0.76 -0.21
C ARG A 10 -18.25 1.38 -0.28
N ILE A 11 -17.18 0.59 -0.10
CA ILE A 11 -15.79 1.10 -0.18
C ILE A 11 -15.56 1.75 -1.54
N SER A 12 -15.86 1.02 -2.62
CA SER A 12 -15.65 1.47 -3.99
C SER A 12 -16.44 2.73 -4.34
N ARG A 13 -17.74 2.76 -4.05
CA ARG A 13 -18.58 3.94 -4.34
C ARG A 13 -18.05 5.16 -3.60
N ASN A 14 -17.78 5.02 -2.30
CA ASN A 14 -17.41 6.16 -1.48
C ASN A 14 -16.02 6.71 -1.85
N LEU A 15 -15.06 5.83 -2.16
CA LEU A 15 -13.73 6.25 -2.60
C LEU A 15 -13.74 6.90 -3.99
N LEU A 16 -14.57 6.42 -4.91
CA LEU A 16 -14.78 7.08 -6.20
C LEU A 16 -15.38 8.49 -6.01
N THR A 17 -16.37 8.65 -5.13
CA THR A 17 -16.92 9.96 -4.78
C THR A 17 -15.85 10.92 -4.22
N LEU A 18 -14.95 10.41 -3.39
CA LEU A 18 -13.82 11.20 -2.87
C LEU A 18 -12.81 11.56 -3.97
N ALA A 19 -12.56 10.67 -4.93
CA ALA A 19 -11.69 10.95 -6.07
C ALA A 19 -12.28 12.03 -7.00
N ASP A 20 -13.59 11.98 -7.26
CA ASP A 20 -14.29 13.02 -8.03
C ASP A 20 -14.21 14.37 -7.31
N SER A 21 -14.35 14.38 -5.98
CA SER A 21 -14.20 15.58 -5.15
C SER A 21 -12.78 16.15 -5.23
N ALA A 22 -11.74 15.31 -5.23
CA ALA A 22 -10.36 15.75 -5.43
C ALA A 22 -10.19 16.46 -6.78
N SER A 23 -10.72 15.86 -7.86
CA SER A 23 -10.66 16.46 -9.20
C SER A 23 -11.36 17.82 -9.26
N GLU A 24 -12.49 17.99 -8.60
CA GLU A 24 -13.22 19.28 -8.53
C GLU A 24 -12.46 20.34 -7.72
N LEU A 25 -11.75 19.95 -6.67
CA LEU A 25 -10.93 20.89 -5.87
C LEU A 25 -9.71 21.38 -6.64
N SER A 26 -9.11 20.51 -7.45
CA SER A 26 -8.02 20.87 -8.37
C SER A 26 -8.43 21.99 -9.32
N LYS A 27 -9.62 21.87 -9.93
CA LYS A 27 -10.19 22.84 -10.89
C LYS A 27 -10.45 24.22 -10.29
N ARG A 28 -10.53 24.34 -8.95
CA ARG A 28 -10.79 25.60 -8.23
C ARG A 28 -9.53 26.40 -7.88
N LYS A 29 -8.33 25.82 -8.01
CA LYS A 29 -7.05 26.53 -7.86
C LYS A 29 -6.60 27.09 -9.22
N PRO A 30 -6.16 28.36 -9.33
CA PRO A 30 -5.66 28.88 -10.60
C PRO A 30 -4.33 28.20 -10.95
N GLU A 31 -4.30 27.58 -12.13
CA GLU A 31 -3.15 26.87 -12.70
C GLU A 31 -2.04 27.84 -13.16
N SER A 32 -0.78 27.52 -12.85
CA SER A 32 0.40 28.11 -13.51
C SER A 32 1.10 27.08 -14.40
N LYS A 33 0.78 27.18 -15.69
CA LYS A 33 1.52 26.90 -16.94
C LYS A 33 2.55 25.74 -17.04
N GLN A 34 2.30 24.93 -18.07
CA GLN A 34 3.16 23.93 -18.74
C GLN A 34 4.25 24.55 -19.65
N GLU A 35 5.29 23.75 -19.97
CA GLU A 35 5.95 23.59 -21.30
C GLU A 35 6.86 22.31 -21.25
N SER A 36 6.54 21.21 -21.96
CA SER A 36 7.00 20.72 -23.32
C SER A 36 8.41 20.06 -23.34
N SER A 37 8.56 18.72 -23.47
CA SER A 37 8.85 17.85 -24.68
C SER A 37 10.19 18.15 -25.39
N GLU A 38 11.08 17.24 -25.84
CA GLU A 38 11.06 15.89 -26.47
C GLU A 38 12.42 15.15 -26.14
N ASP A 39 12.68 13.84 -26.35
CA ASP A 39 13.06 13.22 -27.64
C ASP A 39 13.29 11.67 -27.52
N ARG A 40 13.26 10.95 -28.65
CA ARG A 40 13.27 9.47 -28.82
C ARG A 40 14.67 8.88 -29.12
N ARG A 41 14.96 7.63 -28.71
CA ARG A 41 15.36 6.48 -29.58
C ARG A 41 15.73 5.18 -28.82
N SER A 42 15.55 4.08 -29.54
CA SER A 42 15.54 2.66 -29.18
C SER A 42 16.91 1.96 -29.17
N ALA A 43 17.02 0.81 -28.48
CA ALA A 43 17.75 -0.39 -28.96
C ALA A 43 17.36 -1.66 -28.15
N GLU A 44 17.07 -2.75 -28.85
CA GLU A 44 16.79 -4.10 -28.35
C GLU A 44 18.06 -4.95 -28.25
N THR A 45 18.12 -5.88 -27.28
CA THR A 45 18.61 -7.27 -27.51
C THR A 45 18.13 -8.22 -26.39
N LYS A 46 17.83 -9.47 -26.78
CA LYS A 46 17.49 -10.67 -25.97
C LYS A 46 18.26 -11.87 -26.59
N PRO A 47 18.25 -13.09 -26.03
CA PRO A 47 18.42 -13.52 -24.63
C PRO A 47 19.46 -14.66 -24.52
N ASP A 48 19.81 -15.10 -23.30
CA ASP A 48 20.42 -16.42 -23.08
C ASP A 48 19.78 -17.09 -21.85
N ALA A 49 19.52 -18.39 -21.95
CA ALA A 49 19.05 -19.29 -20.88
C ALA A 49 19.38 -20.73 -21.28
N PRO A 50 19.32 -21.75 -20.39
CA PRO A 50 19.28 -21.72 -18.92
C PRO A 50 20.33 -22.65 -18.27
N SER A 51 20.55 -22.51 -16.96
CA SER A 51 21.13 -23.56 -16.11
C SER A 51 20.08 -24.08 -15.14
N ALA A 52 20.00 -25.40 -15.01
CA ALA A 52 18.96 -26.13 -14.29
C ALA A 52 19.32 -26.35 -12.82
N SER A 53 18.40 -26.08 -11.88
CA SER A 53 18.32 -26.80 -10.61
C SER A 53 17.04 -26.50 -9.84
N ALA A 54 16.47 -27.57 -9.26
CA ALA A 54 15.35 -27.66 -8.31
C ALA A 54 14.02 -27.01 -8.76
N ARG A 55 12.99 -27.84 -9.02
CA ARG A 55 11.62 -27.35 -9.19
C ARG A 55 11.19 -26.66 -7.91
N SER A 56 11.17 -25.34 -7.93
CA SER A 56 10.51 -24.52 -6.94
C SER A 56 9.04 -24.96 -6.83
N PRO A 57 8.44 -24.92 -5.63
CA PRO A 57 7.00 -25.12 -5.51
C PRO A 57 6.31 -24.13 -6.45
N ARG A 58 5.36 -24.62 -7.25
CA ARG A 58 4.59 -23.76 -8.15
C ARG A 58 3.92 -22.68 -7.32
N LYS A 59 4.21 -21.42 -7.66
CA LYS A 59 3.51 -20.27 -7.09
C LYS A 59 2.00 -20.43 -7.29
N LYS A 60 1.23 -20.04 -6.28
CA LYS A 60 -0.23 -20.00 -6.28
C LYS A 60 -0.77 -18.91 -7.21
N GLY A 61 0.02 -17.88 -7.50
CA GLY A 61 -0.37 -16.75 -8.33
C GLY A 61 0.47 -15.51 -8.03
N ARG A 62 -0.09 -14.32 -8.29
CA ARG A 62 0.53 -13.02 -8.01
C ARG A 62 -0.17 -12.30 -6.86
N ALA A 63 0.62 -11.69 -5.97
CA ALA A 63 0.13 -10.89 -4.86
C ALA A 63 0.61 -9.43 -4.98
N ALA A 64 -0.27 -8.47 -4.70
CA ALA A 64 0.11 -7.07 -4.50
C ALA A 64 0.15 -6.77 -3.00
N VAL A 65 1.23 -6.20 -2.49
CA VAL A 65 1.26 -5.61 -1.15
C VAL A 65 1.27 -4.10 -1.30
N VAL A 66 0.24 -3.44 -0.79
CA VAL A 66 0.00 -2.00 -0.98
C VAL A 66 0.40 -1.24 0.28
N ALA A 67 1.34 -0.29 0.15
CA ALA A 67 1.67 0.66 1.20
C ALA A 67 1.11 2.05 0.87
N TRP A 68 0.85 2.86 1.90
CA TRP A 68 0.33 4.22 1.72
C TRP A 68 1.42 5.24 1.35
N ASP A 69 2.69 4.90 1.61
CA ASP A 69 3.89 5.58 1.11
C ASP A 69 5.05 4.58 1.08
N LEU A 70 5.94 4.70 0.09
CA LEU A 70 7.10 3.84 -0.08
C LEU A 70 8.44 4.48 0.34
N SER A 71 8.46 5.77 0.70
CA SER A 71 9.70 6.53 0.91
C SER A 71 10.17 6.63 2.36
N HIS A 72 9.36 6.22 3.32
CA HIS A 72 9.72 6.26 4.75
C HIS A 72 9.27 5.02 5.53
N ASN A 73 9.59 4.98 6.83
CA ASN A 73 9.50 3.83 7.73
C ASN A 73 8.24 2.93 7.63
N PRO A 74 7.00 3.44 7.43
CA PRO A 74 5.81 2.60 7.37
C PRO A 74 5.85 1.47 6.33
N VAL A 75 6.62 1.63 5.25
CA VAL A 75 6.81 0.58 4.24
C VAL A 75 7.53 -0.65 4.79
N GLY A 76 8.22 -0.54 5.93
CA GLY A 76 8.88 -1.66 6.60
C GLY A 76 7.93 -2.80 6.96
N ARG A 77 6.67 -2.52 7.28
CA ARG A 77 5.66 -3.59 7.48
C ARG A 77 5.25 -4.24 6.17
N ALA A 78 5.03 -3.45 5.13
CA ALA A 78 4.73 -3.97 3.80
C ALA A 78 5.84 -4.90 3.29
N TYR A 79 7.11 -4.58 3.57
CA TYR A 79 8.25 -5.46 3.30
C TYR A 79 8.12 -6.84 3.99
N VAL A 80 7.76 -6.87 5.27
CA VAL A 80 7.57 -8.14 6.00
C VAL A 80 6.45 -8.96 5.35
N LEU A 81 5.33 -8.32 4.99
CA LEU A 81 4.23 -8.98 4.29
C LEU A 81 4.66 -9.52 2.93
N CYS A 82 5.48 -8.78 2.17
CA CYS A 82 6.06 -9.27 0.93
C CYS A 82 6.84 -10.57 1.14
N LYS A 83 7.76 -10.59 2.12
CA LYS A 83 8.59 -11.76 2.43
C LYS A 83 7.78 -12.97 2.88
N LEU A 84 6.72 -12.75 3.66
CA LEU A 84 5.82 -13.84 4.06
C LEU A 84 5.04 -14.42 2.87
N LEU A 85 4.60 -13.59 1.93
CA LEU A 85 3.87 -14.01 0.74
C LEU A 85 4.76 -14.64 -0.34
N GLU A 86 6.05 -14.30 -0.39
CA GLU A 86 7.03 -14.83 -1.35
C GLU A 86 7.17 -16.36 -1.31
N ALA A 87 6.77 -17.05 -0.24
CA ALA A 87 6.76 -18.51 -0.22
C ALA A 87 5.75 -19.09 -1.24
N ASP A 88 4.64 -18.40 -1.44
CA ASP A 88 3.48 -18.90 -2.18
C ASP A 88 3.15 -18.10 -3.43
N TYR A 89 3.53 -16.82 -3.50
CA TYR A 89 3.14 -15.90 -4.57
C TYR A 89 4.36 -15.25 -5.24
N ASP A 90 4.16 -14.78 -6.46
CA ASP A 90 5.00 -13.74 -7.06
C ASP A 90 4.51 -12.39 -6.54
N VAL A 91 5.34 -11.70 -5.76
CA VAL A 91 4.89 -10.54 -4.98
C VAL A 91 5.41 -9.24 -5.59
N ASP A 92 4.51 -8.27 -5.77
CA ASP A 92 4.84 -6.88 -6.07
C ASP A 92 4.59 -6.01 -4.82
N LEU A 93 5.56 -5.21 -4.42
CA LEU A 93 5.38 -4.09 -3.48
C LEU A 93 4.88 -2.88 -4.27
N VAL A 94 3.74 -2.33 -3.89
CA VAL A 94 3.01 -1.33 -4.65
C VAL A 94 2.69 -0.12 -3.77
N GLY A 95 2.81 1.09 -4.31
CA GLY A 95 2.39 2.28 -3.58
C GLY A 95 2.92 3.59 -4.16
N PRO A 96 2.44 4.72 -3.66
CA PRO A 96 2.98 6.03 -4.01
C PRO A 96 4.31 6.29 -3.31
N ILE A 97 5.09 7.20 -3.87
CA ILE A 97 6.17 7.93 -3.21
C ILE A 97 5.70 9.38 -3.11
N TRP A 98 5.27 9.77 -1.91
CA TRP A 98 4.83 11.13 -1.64
C TRP A 98 6.04 12.04 -1.49
N THR A 99 6.08 13.13 -2.27
CA THR A 99 7.20 14.09 -2.25
C THR A 99 7.46 14.70 -0.88
N ARG A 100 6.44 14.75 -0.01
CA ARG A 100 6.55 15.17 1.40
C ARG A 100 7.55 14.33 2.20
N TYR A 101 7.64 13.02 1.94
CA TYR A 101 8.45 12.08 2.70
C TYR A 101 9.75 11.68 1.98
N GLY A 102 9.80 11.87 0.66
CA GLY A 102 11.00 11.65 -0.13
C GLY A 102 10.74 11.53 -1.62
N HIS A 103 11.77 11.19 -2.37
CA HIS A 103 11.70 11.03 -3.83
C HIS A 103 12.04 9.61 -4.29
N GLU A 104 12.42 8.73 -3.37
CA GLU A 104 12.88 7.38 -3.68
C GLU A 104 12.27 6.38 -2.70
N LEU A 105 12.40 5.10 -3.02
CA LEU A 105 12.10 4.03 -2.07
C LEU A 105 12.92 4.25 -0.79
N TRP A 106 12.29 4.01 0.36
CA TRP A 106 12.90 4.13 1.67
C TRP A 106 14.25 3.41 1.68
N SER A 107 15.33 4.14 2.03
CA SER A 107 16.70 3.69 1.84
C SER A 107 16.99 2.26 2.34
N PRO A 108 16.45 1.80 3.50
CA PRO A 108 16.63 0.42 3.97
C PRO A 108 16.10 -0.67 3.03
N LEU A 109 15.22 -0.36 2.08
CA LEU A 109 14.64 -1.32 1.15
C LEU A 109 15.24 -1.28 -0.26
N LYS A 110 16.19 -0.37 -0.56
CA LYS A 110 16.76 -0.21 -1.92
C LYS A 110 17.33 -1.52 -2.49
N ASP A 111 17.98 -2.32 -1.66
CA ASP A 111 18.63 -3.57 -2.05
C ASP A 111 17.93 -4.82 -1.50
N ALA A 112 16.65 -4.69 -1.12
CA ALA A 112 15.89 -5.77 -0.47
C ALA A 112 15.38 -6.87 -1.44
N GLY A 113 15.76 -6.79 -2.73
CA GLY A 113 15.36 -7.76 -3.75
C GLY A 113 13.85 -7.79 -4.00
N LEU A 114 13.18 -6.64 -3.89
CA LEU A 114 11.73 -6.51 -4.06
C LEU A 114 11.37 -6.14 -5.50
N ASN A 115 10.28 -6.69 -6.01
CA ASN A 115 9.63 -6.16 -7.20
C ASN A 115 8.79 -4.94 -6.80
N VAL A 116 9.32 -3.74 -7.03
CA VAL A 116 8.65 -2.50 -6.62
C VAL A 116 7.95 -1.84 -7.80
N ARG A 117 6.65 -1.56 -7.64
CA ARG A 117 5.83 -0.81 -8.58
C ARG A 117 5.36 0.48 -7.92
N ALA A 118 6.14 1.53 -8.11
CA ALA A 118 5.94 2.83 -7.47
C ALA A 118 5.62 3.92 -8.48
N PHE A 119 4.97 4.99 -8.00
CA PHE A 119 4.84 6.25 -8.72
C PHE A 119 5.01 7.42 -7.76
N ARG A 120 5.59 8.52 -8.23
CA ARG A 120 5.74 9.75 -7.42
C ARG A 120 4.47 10.59 -7.49
N CYS A 121 4.08 11.21 -6.39
CA CYS A 121 2.99 12.21 -6.37
C CYS A 121 3.20 13.23 -5.24
N ALA A 122 2.69 14.44 -5.41
CA ALA A 122 2.71 15.46 -4.37
C ALA A 122 1.35 15.65 -3.67
N ASN A 123 0.25 15.34 -4.36
CA ASN A 123 -1.12 15.54 -3.93
C ASN A 123 -2.04 14.45 -4.53
N LEU A 124 -3.33 14.47 -4.16
CA LEU A 124 -4.27 13.48 -4.65
C LEU A 124 -4.55 13.57 -6.17
N ASP A 125 -4.46 14.77 -6.76
CA ASP A 125 -4.70 14.96 -8.19
C ASP A 125 -3.66 14.23 -9.05
N GLU A 126 -2.41 14.19 -8.58
CA GLU A 126 -1.39 13.37 -9.19
C GLU A 126 -1.55 11.89 -8.84
N PHE A 127 -1.96 11.58 -7.61
CA PHE A 127 -2.08 10.21 -7.11
C PHE A 127 -3.17 9.42 -7.84
N VAL A 128 -4.40 9.96 -7.93
CA VAL A 128 -5.58 9.26 -8.46
C VAL A 128 -5.36 8.69 -9.88
N PRO A 129 -4.95 9.47 -10.89
CA PRO A 129 -4.73 8.94 -12.25
C PRO A 129 -3.59 7.92 -12.29
N LYS A 130 -2.51 8.11 -11.52
CA LYS A 130 -1.38 7.18 -11.45
C LYS A 130 -1.77 5.86 -10.76
N ALA A 131 -2.58 5.93 -9.70
CA ALA A 131 -3.14 4.79 -9.00
C ALA A 131 -4.06 3.97 -9.91
N ASN A 132 -4.96 4.63 -10.66
CA ASN A 132 -5.83 4.00 -11.65
C ASN A 132 -5.02 3.27 -12.73
N LEU A 133 -4.02 3.94 -13.31
CA LEU A 133 -3.14 3.32 -14.31
C LEU A 133 -2.41 2.10 -13.74
N LEU A 134 -1.83 2.23 -12.54
CA LEU A 134 -1.13 1.14 -11.90
C LEU A 134 -2.06 -0.07 -11.67
N ALA A 135 -3.25 0.16 -11.13
CA ALA A 135 -4.21 -0.91 -10.86
C ALA A 135 -4.70 -1.64 -12.14
N ALA A 136 -4.76 -0.94 -13.28
CA ALA A 136 -5.22 -1.52 -14.54
C ALA A 136 -4.17 -2.41 -15.25
N THR A 137 -2.88 -2.24 -14.93
CA THR A 137 -1.78 -2.81 -15.72
C THR A 137 -1.42 -4.27 -15.40
N VAL A 138 -1.69 -4.75 -14.20
CA VAL A 138 -1.37 -6.13 -13.77
C VAL A 138 -2.55 -6.72 -13.02
N LYS A 139 -2.82 -8.00 -13.26
CA LYS A 139 -3.84 -8.77 -12.54
C LYS A 139 -3.17 -9.51 -11.39
N TYR A 140 -3.84 -9.48 -10.24
CA TYR A 140 -3.39 -10.13 -9.01
C TYR A 140 -4.45 -11.10 -8.51
N ASP A 141 -4.04 -12.16 -7.84
CA ASP A 141 -4.94 -13.14 -7.20
C ASP A 141 -5.30 -12.71 -5.77
N VAL A 142 -4.46 -11.88 -5.16
CA VAL A 142 -4.68 -11.28 -3.85
C VAL A 142 -4.04 -9.89 -3.77
N VAL A 143 -4.71 -8.96 -3.09
CA VAL A 143 -4.15 -7.68 -2.69
C VAL A 143 -4.15 -7.56 -1.16
N TYR A 144 -3.00 -7.21 -0.60
CA TYR A 144 -2.77 -7.06 0.83
C TYR A 144 -2.50 -5.58 1.13
N VAL A 145 -3.44 -4.92 1.79
CA VAL A 145 -3.36 -3.49 2.10
C VAL A 145 -2.66 -3.33 3.44
N CYS A 146 -1.50 -2.69 3.45
CA CYS A 146 -0.73 -2.42 4.66
C CYS A 146 -1.17 -1.11 5.29
N LYS A 147 -1.75 -1.19 6.50
CA LYS A 147 -2.27 -0.09 7.33
C LYS A 147 -3.51 0.60 6.72
N PRO A 148 -4.56 0.89 7.52
CA PRO A 148 -5.79 1.53 7.05
C PRO A 148 -5.63 3.05 6.86
N ARG A 149 -4.83 3.46 5.87
CA ARG A 149 -4.64 4.87 5.46
C ARG A 149 -5.29 5.10 4.09
N LEU A 150 -5.79 6.30 3.81
CA LEU A 150 -6.55 6.57 2.58
C LEU A 150 -5.81 6.17 1.29
N PRO A 151 -4.52 6.48 1.09
CA PRO A 151 -3.84 6.09 -0.14
C PRO A 151 -3.74 4.57 -0.34
N SER A 152 -3.45 3.79 0.72
CA SER A 152 -3.34 2.33 0.61
C SER A 152 -4.70 1.67 0.43
N VAL A 153 -5.72 2.12 1.16
CA VAL A 153 -7.10 1.62 1.02
C VAL A 153 -7.66 1.95 -0.37
N TYR A 154 -7.39 3.15 -0.88
CA TYR A 154 -7.79 3.56 -2.23
C TYR A 154 -7.15 2.68 -3.31
N LEU A 155 -5.82 2.58 -3.30
CA LEU A 155 -5.11 1.80 -4.31
C LEU A 155 -5.42 0.30 -4.21
N GLY A 156 -5.54 -0.24 -2.99
CA GLY A 156 -5.95 -1.62 -2.76
C GLY A 156 -7.33 -1.93 -3.34
N THR A 157 -8.29 -1.02 -3.16
CA THR A 157 -9.63 -1.15 -3.73
C THR A 157 -9.60 -1.17 -5.25
N LEU A 158 -8.85 -0.26 -5.89
CA LEU A 158 -8.71 -0.25 -7.35
C LEU A 158 -8.11 -1.54 -7.88
N ILE A 159 -7.08 -2.08 -7.21
CA ILE A 159 -6.45 -3.35 -7.58
C ILE A 159 -7.44 -4.50 -7.45
N LYS A 160 -8.21 -4.55 -6.35
CA LYS A 160 -9.28 -5.53 -6.16
C LYS A 160 -10.30 -5.48 -7.29
N GLN A 161 -10.79 -4.30 -7.65
CA GLN A 161 -11.78 -4.14 -8.72
C GLN A 161 -11.23 -4.53 -10.08
N SER A 162 -10.02 -4.06 -10.42
CA SER A 162 -9.36 -4.40 -11.68
C SER A 162 -9.12 -5.90 -11.78
N SER A 163 -8.65 -6.54 -10.71
CA SER A 163 -8.24 -7.94 -10.74
C SER A 163 -9.36 -8.92 -10.38
N ASN A 164 -10.48 -8.44 -9.86
CA ASN A 164 -11.54 -9.25 -9.26
C ASN A 164 -10.98 -10.25 -8.21
N CYS A 165 -10.19 -9.75 -7.26
CA CYS A 165 -9.41 -10.57 -6.34
C CYS A 165 -9.77 -10.36 -4.87
N THR A 166 -9.17 -11.20 -4.00
CA THR A 166 -9.33 -11.05 -2.53
C THR A 166 -8.52 -9.86 -2.04
N MET A 167 -9.13 -9.02 -1.19
CA MET A 167 -8.49 -7.88 -0.53
C MET A 167 -8.44 -8.11 0.98
N VAL A 168 -7.21 -8.22 1.48
CA VAL A 168 -6.89 -8.38 2.90
C VAL A 168 -6.36 -7.07 3.45
N LEU A 169 -6.83 -6.64 4.61
CA LEU A 169 -6.23 -5.52 5.34
C LEU A 169 -5.29 -6.03 6.42
N ASP A 170 -4.10 -5.44 6.51
CA ASP A 170 -3.20 -5.58 7.63
C ASP A 170 -3.28 -4.37 8.57
N VAL A 171 -3.61 -4.62 9.84
CA VAL A 171 -3.57 -3.64 10.91
C VAL A 171 -2.32 -3.89 11.75
N ASP A 172 -1.28 -3.12 11.47
CA ASP A 172 0.03 -3.25 12.11
C ASP A 172 0.13 -2.47 13.43
N ASP A 173 -0.45 -1.28 13.43
CA ASP A 173 -0.50 -0.33 14.54
C ASP A 173 -1.94 0.12 14.77
N PHE A 174 -2.22 0.67 15.96
CA PHE A 174 -3.46 1.40 16.17
C PHE A 174 -3.30 2.82 15.59
N GLU A 175 -3.50 2.98 14.28
CA GLU A 175 -3.19 4.21 13.54
C GLU A 175 -3.81 5.48 14.13
N LEU A 176 -4.98 5.40 14.77
CA LEU A 176 -5.60 6.57 15.38
C LEU A 176 -4.91 7.04 16.67
N SER A 177 -4.09 6.20 17.32
CA SER A 177 -3.31 6.64 18.49
C SER A 177 -2.25 7.70 18.18
N PHE A 178 -1.99 7.98 16.90
CA PHE A 178 -1.14 9.09 16.46
C PHE A 178 -1.87 10.44 16.39
N PHE A 179 -3.19 10.46 16.62
CA PHE A 179 -4.04 11.63 16.48
C PHE A 179 -4.75 11.97 17.80
N LYS A 180 -5.33 13.17 17.87
CA LYS A 180 -6.09 13.59 19.06
C LYS A 180 -7.47 12.95 19.10
N ASP A 181 -8.11 12.83 17.94
CA ASP A 181 -9.42 12.20 17.80
C ASP A 181 -9.25 10.74 17.32
N GLU A 182 -9.58 9.80 18.20
CA GLU A 182 -9.55 8.37 17.92
C GLU A 182 -10.91 7.81 17.48
N SER A 183 -11.91 8.67 17.24
CA SER A 183 -13.22 8.26 16.76
C SER A 183 -13.17 7.88 15.27
N ASN A 184 -14.10 7.03 14.84
CA ASN A 184 -14.30 6.79 13.42
C ASN A 184 -14.96 8.02 12.76
N ALA A 185 -14.64 8.26 11.50
CA ALA A 185 -15.36 9.21 10.65
C ALA A 185 -16.22 8.43 9.65
N ASP A 186 -17.34 9.05 9.24
CA ASP A 186 -18.19 8.54 8.17
C ASP A 186 -17.97 9.29 6.86
N LEU A 187 -18.76 8.93 5.83
CA LEU A 187 -18.68 9.54 4.52
C LEU A 187 -19.11 11.02 4.55
N GLU A 188 -20.10 11.38 5.35
CA GLU A 188 -20.62 12.74 5.41
C GLU A 188 -19.56 13.68 6.01
N GLU A 189 -18.87 13.23 7.06
CA GLU A 189 -17.81 14.00 7.71
C GLU A 189 -16.61 14.22 6.77
N ILE A 190 -16.14 13.18 6.09
CA ILE A 190 -15.01 13.32 5.16
C ILE A 190 -15.40 14.12 3.91
N SER A 191 -16.63 14.02 3.42
CA SER A 191 -17.13 14.82 2.29
C SER A 191 -17.32 16.30 2.66
N ALA A 192 -17.78 16.60 3.88
CA ALA A 192 -17.94 17.98 4.36
C ALA A 192 -16.59 18.70 4.51
N GLN A 193 -15.51 17.95 4.75
CA GLN A 193 -14.15 18.47 4.94
C GLN A 193 -13.19 17.94 3.86
N ALA A 194 -13.70 17.70 2.66
CA ALA A 194 -12.96 17.10 1.56
C ALA A 194 -11.66 17.86 1.26
N ASP A 195 -11.67 19.19 1.26
CA ASP A 195 -10.48 20.03 1.02
C ASP A 195 -9.33 19.67 1.97
N SER A 196 -9.63 19.51 3.26
CA SER A 196 -8.64 19.13 4.27
C SER A 196 -8.25 17.67 4.15
N ALA A 197 -9.25 16.78 4.03
CA ALA A 197 -9.02 15.33 3.96
C ALA A 197 -8.23 14.91 2.73
N LEU A 198 -8.39 15.61 1.61
CA LEU A 198 -7.79 15.27 0.32
C LEU A 198 -6.43 15.96 0.10
N ASN A 199 -6.17 17.07 0.79
CA ASN A 199 -4.87 17.73 0.75
C ASN A 199 -3.77 16.90 1.45
N GLU A 200 -4.10 16.29 2.60
CA GLU A 200 -3.21 15.37 3.31
C GLU A 200 -3.92 14.03 3.57
N PRO A 201 -4.05 13.17 2.54
CA PRO A 201 -4.91 11.97 2.59
C PRO A 201 -4.50 10.93 3.62
N PHE A 202 -3.25 10.99 4.08
CA PHE A 202 -2.71 10.11 5.10
C PHE A 202 -2.90 10.64 6.52
N GLU A 203 -3.46 11.84 6.73
CA GLU A 203 -3.64 12.44 8.07
C GLU A 203 -4.94 11.97 8.76
N GLU A 204 -5.31 12.64 9.85
CA GLU A 204 -6.32 12.21 10.82
C GLU A 204 -7.64 11.79 10.18
N LEU A 205 -8.32 12.70 9.47
CA LEU A 205 -9.66 12.45 8.94
C LEU A 205 -9.71 11.31 7.92
N GLY A 206 -8.69 11.22 7.04
CA GLY A 206 -8.55 10.10 6.11
C GLY A 206 -8.34 8.77 6.83
N THR A 207 -7.59 8.78 7.94
CA THR A 207 -7.34 7.60 8.77
C THR A 207 -8.58 7.18 9.56
N ARG A 208 -9.31 8.13 10.17
CA ARG A 208 -10.57 7.91 10.90
C ARG A 208 -11.61 7.27 9.98
N TYR A 209 -11.71 7.77 8.75
CA TYR A 209 -12.59 7.20 7.74
C TYR A 209 -12.15 5.80 7.32
N CYS A 210 -10.86 5.58 7.04
CA CYS A 210 -10.37 4.25 6.64
C CYS A 210 -10.50 3.20 7.75
N GLN A 211 -10.38 3.59 9.02
CA GLN A 211 -10.64 2.70 10.14
C GLN A 211 -12.12 2.25 10.19
N SER A 212 -13.07 3.11 9.83
CA SER A 212 -14.50 2.75 9.78
C SER A 212 -14.83 1.74 8.67
N LEU A 213 -13.91 1.57 7.70
CA LEU A 213 -14.04 0.61 6.59
C LEU A 213 -13.42 -0.76 6.87
N ILE A 214 -12.72 -0.97 8.00
CA ILE A 214 -12.09 -2.25 8.35
C ILE A 214 -13.07 -3.46 8.21
N PRO A 215 -14.34 -3.38 8.67
CA PRO A 215 -15.27 -4.51 8.56
C PRO A 215 -15.67 -4.91 7.13
N GLU A 216 -15.32 -4.08 6.14
CA GLU A 216 -15.71 -4.28 4.74
C GLU A 216 -14.62 -5.02 3.92
N PHE A 217 -13.48 -5.33 4.52
CA PHE A 217 -12.42 -6.13 3.89
C PHE A 217 -12.77 -7.63 3.90
N ASP A 218 -12.32 -8.39 2.90
CA ASP A 218 -12.62 -9.84 2.83
C ASP A 218 -11.99 -10.61 3.99
N ALA A 219 -10.85 -10.13 4.47
CA ALA A 219 -10.16 -10.62 5.64
C ALA A 219 -9.33 -9.50 6.27
N VAL A 220 -9.08 -9.64 7.57
CA VAL A 220 -8.23 -8.73 8.34
C VAL A 220 -7.14 -9.54 9.02
N THR A 221 -5.90 -9.04 8.95
CA THR A 221 -4.78 -9.50 9.75
C THR A 221 -4.31 -8.41 10.68
N VAL A 222 -3.74 -8.82 11.81
CA VAL A 222 -3.33 -7.92 12.89
C VAL A 222 -1.96 -8.33 13.43
N SER A 223 -1.14 -7.37 13.85
CA SER A 223 0.23 -7.67 14.31
C SER A 223 0.29 -8.30 15.70
N ASN A 224 -0.74 -8.10 16.53
CA ASN A 224 -0.75 -8.49 17.94
C ASN A 224 -2.16 -8.74 18.51
N ILE A 225 -2.21 -9.22 19.76
CA ILE A 225 -3.45 -9.59 20.45
C ILE A 225 -4.33 -8.37 20.75
N ALA A 226 -3.77 -7.23 21.15
CA ALA A 226 -4.56 -6.04 21.46
C ALA A 226 -5.31 -5.51 20.22
N LEU A 227 -4.64 -5.52 19.06
CA LEU A 227 -5.28 -5.18 17.78
C LEU A 227 -6.33 -6.21 17.37
N ARG A 228 -6.08 -7.51 17.63
CA ARG A 228 -7.10 -8.55 17.39
C ARG A 228 -8.34 -8.33 18.25
N ASP A 229 -8.16 -8.01 19.52
CA ASP A 229 -9.29 -7.81 20.43
C ASP A 229 -10.10 -6.56 20.03
N LYS A 230 -9.45 -5.56 19.41
CA LYS A 230 -10.10 -4.34 18.91
C LYS A 230 -10.76 -4.50 17.52
N PHE A 231 -10.10 -5.18 16.58
CA PHE A 231 -10.48 -5.21 15.16
C PHE A 231 -10.84 -6.61 14.64
N GLY A 232 -10.69 -7.65 15.44
CA GLY A 232 -10.80 -9.05 15.02
C GLY A 232 -9.62 -9.50 14.17
N GLY A 233 -9.86 -10.43 13.24
CA GLY A 233 -8.85 -10.88 12.29
C GLY A 233 -7.85 -11.91 12.80
N HIS A 234 -6.90 -12.27 11.93
CA HIS A 234 -5.88 -13.28 12.17
C HIS A 234 -4.53 -12.65 12.55
N ILE A 235 -3.86 -13.19 13.56
CA ILE A 235 -2.57 -12.65 14.00
C ILE A 235 -1.47 -13.02 12.99
N VAL A 236 -0.85 -12.00 12.39
CA VAL A 236 0.38 -12.10 11.58
C VAL A 236 1.44 -11.25 12.24
N ARG A 237 2.26 -11.88 13.09
CA ARG A 237 3.31 -11.19 13.86
C ARG A 237 4.38 -10.58 12.95
N HIS A 238 5.10 -9.61 13.46
CA HIS A 238 6.36 -9.22 12.82
C HIS A 238 7.30 -10.43 12.78
N ALA A 239 7.89 -10.68 11.61
CA ALA A 239 8.88 -11.70 11.40
C ALA A 239 10.21 -11.06 10.97
N ARG A 240 11.29 -11.81 11.16
CA ARG A 240 12.63 -11.52 10.65
C ARG A 240 13.20 -12.80 10.07
N ASP A 241 14.02 -12.66 9.05
CA ASP A 241 14.77 -13.77 8.49
C ASP A 241 15.81 -14.24 9.52
N GLU A 242 15.72 -15.51 9.93
CA GLU A 242 16.60 -16.11 10.93
C GLU A 242 18.04 -16.32 10.42
N GLU A 243 18.24 -16.45 9.11
CA GLU A 243 19.57 -16.50 8.50
C GLU A 243 20.24 -15.13 8.55
N GLN A 244 19.47 -14.06 8.35
CA GLN A 244 19.98 -12.69 8.45
C GLN A 244 20.14 -12.23 9.91
N PHE A 245 19.20 -12.58 10.79
CA PHE A 245 19.18 -12.17 12.20
C PHE A 245 19.68 -13.29 13.13
N THR A 246 20.84 -13.85 12.81
CA THR A 246 21.50 -14.85 13.66
C THR A 246 22.13 -14.22 14.91
N ILE A 247 21.78 -14.72 16.09
CA ILE A 247 22.36 -14.29 17.36
C ILE A 247 23.64 -15.09 17.63
N CYS A 248 24.80 -14.54 17.22
CA CYS A 248 26.10 -15.08 17.62
C CYS A 248 27.05 -13.98 18.15
N PRO A 249 28.08 -14.34 18.94
CA PRO A 249 29.01 -13.36 19.53
C PRO A 249 29.66 -12.44 18.49
N ASN A 250 30.05 -12.98 17.34
CA ASN A 250 30.70 -12.23 16.26
C ASN A 250 29.76 -11.18 15.65
N THR A 251 28.51 -11.57 15.33
CA THR A 251 27.49 -10.64 14.81
C THR A 251 27.19 -9.54 15.83
N ARG A 252 27.13 -9.88 17.12
CA ARG A 252 26.91 -8.90 18.20
C ARG A 252 28.07 -7.91 18.33
N GLN A 253 29.31 -8.39 18.23
CA GLN A 253 30.49 -7.52 18.29
C GLN A 253 30.55 -6.57 17.09
N ALA A 254 30.39 -7.09 15.87
CA ALA A 254 30.38 -6.29 14.66
C ALA A 254 29.26 -5.23 14.66
N ALA A 255 28.10 -5.53 15.25
CA ALA A 255 27.02 -4.55 15.41
C ALA A 255 27.39 -3.41 16.38
N ARG A 256 28.09 -3.72 17.49
CA ARG A 256 28.55 -2.70 18.46
C ARG A 256 29.60 -1.77 17.90
N GLU A 257 30.46 -2.27 17.01
CA GLU A 257 31.49 -1.46 16.35
C GLU A 257 30.91 -0.45 15.34
N ARG A 258 29.64 -0.59 14.95
CA ARG A 258 28.93 0.29 14.01
C ARG A 258 28.06 1.36 14.69
N LEU A 259 27.88 1.28 16.01
CA LEU A 259 27.15 2.26 16.83
C LEU A 259 28.11 3.29 17.41
#